data_AF-A0A4Q2DHY1-F1
#
_entry.id   AF-A0A4Q2DHY1-F1
#
_cell.length_a   1.000
_cell.length_b   1.000
_cell.length_c   1.000
_cell.angle_alpha   90.00
_cell.angle_beta   90.00
_cell.angle_gamma   90.00
#
_symmetry.space_group_name_H-M   'P 1'
#
loop_
_entity.id
_entity.type
_entity.pdbx_description
1 polymer ?
#
loop_
_entity_poly.entity_id
_entity_poly.type
_entity_poly.pdbx_seq_one_letter_code
_entity_poly.pdbx_strand_id
1 'polypeptide(L)'
;MGNDISINNVMMDARDMYPHGFHPVDQDIKADYSTGVSNKYTRTEKPPKYYLLDYGLSRRFAEGEEPEPLDTVGTDTTVPEYTNEFPIDPFFVDVYCVGNMIRQDFLDVSPTVLFG
;
A
#
# COMPACT_ATOMS: atom_id res chain seq x y z
N MET A 1 2.52 -4.56 14.84
CA MET A 1 1.61 -3.65 14.11
C MET A 1 2.33 -2.38 13.73
N GLY A 2 1.92 -1.76 12.63
CA GLY A 2 2.52 -0.55 12.10
C GLY A 2 1.46 0.51 11.83
N ASN A 3 1.51 1.62 12.57
CA ASN A 3 0.58 2.77 12.42
C ASN A 3 0.73 3.55 11.10
N ASP A 4 1.33 2.94 10.07
CA ASP A 4 1.75 3.60 8.84
C ASP A 4 1.43 2.77 7.59
N ILE A 5 0.38 1.94 7.64
CA ILE A 5 -0.07 1.22 6.44
C ILE A 5 -0.75 2.22 5.49
N SER A 6 -0.08 2.50 4.37
CA SER A 6 -0.58 3.32 3.26
C SER A 6 0.10 2.92 1.96
N ILE A 7 -0.43 3.37 0.82
CA ILE A 7 0.15 3.07 -0.51
C ILE A 7 1.61 3.53 -0.64
N ASN A 8 2.02 4.56 0.09
CA ASN A 8 3.40 5.05 0.10
C ASN A 8 4.39 4.06 0.71
N ASN A 9 3.89 3.16 1.57
CA ASN A 9 4.65 2.09 2.20
C ASN A 9 4.42 0.73 1.54
N VAL A 10 3.90 0.71 0.30
CA VAL A 10 3.74 -0.51 -0.51
C VAL A 10 4.50 -0.35 -1.82
N MET A 11 5.50 -1.21 -2.03
CA MET A 11 6.19 -1.31 -3.31
C MET A 11 5.63 -2.45 -4.15
N MET A 12 5.58 -2.23 -5.47
CA MET A 12 5.14 -3.21 -6.44
C MET A 12 6.31 -3.61 -7.35
N ASP A 13 6.60 -4.92 -7.42
CA ASP A 13 7.47 -5.49 -8.44
C ASP A 13 6.64 -5.83 -9.68
N ALA A 14 6.65 -4.91 -10.65
CA ALA A 14 5.88 -4.97 -11.88
C ALA A 14 6.71 -5.36 -13.12
N ARG A 15 7.89 -5.99 -12.96
CA ARG A 15 8.79 -6.32 -14.08
C ARG A 15 8.11 -7.08 -15.21
N ASP A 16 7.19 -7.99 -14.87
CA ASP A 16 6.46 -8.77 -15.88
C ASP A 16 5.36 -7.97 -16.59
N MET A 17 4.85 -6.89 -15.98
CA MET A 17 3.89 -5.97 -16.59
C MET A 17 4.56 -4.99 -17.57
N TYR A 18 5.85 -4.73 -17.37
CA TYR A 18 6.68 -3.79 -18.13
C TYR A 18 7.87 -4.51 -18.75
N PRO A 19 7.69 -5.28 -19.85
CA PRO A 19 8.75 -6.08 -20.45
C PRO A 19 9.93 -5.26 -21.02
N HIS A 20 9.74 -3.95 -21.19
CA HIS A 20 10.78 -3.02 -21.62
C HIS A 20 11.34 -2.17 -20.47
N GLY A 21 10.96 -2.49 -19.22
CA GLY A 21 11.30 -1.73 -18.03
C GLY A 21 10.44 -0.47 -17.85
N PHE A 22 10.57 0.10 -16.67
CA PHE A 22 9.94 1.34 -16.22
C PHE A 22 10.86 2.02 -15.20
N HIS A 23 10.67 3.30 -14.91
CA HIS A 23 11.42 3.98 -13.87
C HIS A 23 10.86 3.59 -12.49
N PRO A 24 11.72 3.19 -11.52
CA PRO A 24 11.24 2.62 -10.24
C PRO A 24 10.48 3.61 -9.35
N VAL A 25 10.66 4.92 -9.55
CA VAL A 25 9.94 5.97 -8.82
C VAL A 25 8.77 6.53 -9.62
N ASP A 26 8.87 6.50 -10.95
CA ASP A 26 7.88 7.09 -11.86
C ASP A 26 7.49 6.04 -12.90
N GLN A 27 6.41 5.32 -12.62
CA GLN A 27 6.04 4.15 -13.41
C GLN A 27 5.52 4.50 -14.81
N ASP A 28 5.32 5.79 -15.10
CA ASP A 28 4.82 6.30 -16.37
C ASP A 28 5.95 6.71 -17.33
N ILE A 29 7.23 6.52 -16.96
CA ILE A 29 8.39 6.87 -17.78
C ILE A 29 9.44 5.75 -17.83
N LYS A 30 10.28 5.75 -18.89
CA LYS A 30 11.43 4.86 -18.98
C LYS A 30 12.47 5.17 -17.90
N ALA A 31 13.26 4.15 -17.54
CA ALA A 31 14.34 4.29 -16.56
C ALA A 31 15.39 5.37 -16.92
N ASP A 32 15.50 5.76 -18.19
CA ASP A 32 16.39 6.82 -18.68
C ASP A 32 15.70 8.19 -18.85
N TYR A 33 14.46 8.34 -18.38
CA TYR A 33 13.63 9.54 -18.49
C TYR A 33 13.35 10.01 -19.93
N SER A 34 13.60 9.17 -20.94
CA SER A 34 13.52 9.61 -22.35
C SER A 34 12.10 9.73 -22.89
N THR A 35 11.21 8.80 -22.52
CA THR A 35 9.85 8.72 -23.05
C THR A 35 8.90 8.09 -22.04
N GLY A 36 7.60 8.44 -22.15
CA GLY A 36 6.54 7.78 -21.40
C GLY A 36 6.48 6.27 -21.68
N VAL A 37 6.03 5.51 -20.67
CA VAL A 37 5.82 4.06 -20.72
C VAL A 37 4.44 3.76 -20.20
N SER A 38 3.75 2.85 -20.86
CA SER A 38 2.55 2.21 -20.33
C SER A 38 2.83 0.73 -20.07
N ASN A 39 2.14 0.17 -19.09
CA ASN A 39 2.17 -1.26 -18.84
C ASN A 39 1.64 -2.02 -20.07
N LYS A 40 2.33 -3.07 -20.48
CA LYS A 40 1.87 -3.95 -21.57
C LYS A 40 0.81 -4.95 -21.10
N TYR A 41 0.88 -5.31 -19.83
CA TYR A 41 -0.03 -6.27 -19.20
C TYR A 41 -0.69 -5.64 -17.98
N THR A 42 -1.93 -6.03 -17.74
CA THR A 42 -2.67 -5.69 -16.53
C THR A 42 -2.17 -6.51 -15.33
N ARG A 43 -2.54 -6.08 -14.11
CA ARG A 43 -2.23 -6.81 -12.86
C ARG A 43 -2.84 -8.21 -12.81
N THR A 44 -3.93 -8.47 -13.57
CA THR A 44 -4.57 -9.80 -13.63
C THR A 44 -3.88 -10.71 -14.65
N GLU A 45 -3.39 -10.17 -15.77
CA GLU A 45 -2.63 -10.92 -16.77
C GLU A 45 -1.23 -11.30 -16.27
N LYS A 46 -0.60 -10.41 -15.49
CA LYS A 46 0.73 -10.60 -14.88
C LYS A 46 0.70 -10.14 -13.42
N PRO A 47 0.30 -11.03 -12.48
CA PRO A 47 0.22 -10.69 -11.06
C PRO A 47 1.57 -10.22 -10.50
N PRO A 48 1.69 -8.94 -10.06
CA PRO A 48 2.92 -8.43 -9.47
C PRO A 48 3.07 -8.91 -8.02
N LYS A 49 4.30 -8.82 -7.51
CA LYS A 49 4.56 -9.02 -6.07
C LYS A 49 4.52 -7.66 -5.36
N TYR A 50 3.88 -7.62 -4.19
CA TYR A 50 3.85 -6.43 -3.34
C TYR A 50 4.73 -6.64 -2.11
N TYR A 51 5.41 -5.58 -1.69
CA TYR A 51 6.26 -5.56 -0.50
C TYR A 51 5.79 -4.44 0.41
N LEU A 52 5.49 -4.77 1.67
CA LEU A 52 5.29 -3.78 2.72
C LEU A 52 6.65 -3.23 3.13
N LEU A 53 6.74 -1.91 3.22
CA LEU A 53 7.90 -1.16 3.65
C LEU A 53 7.64 -0.47 4.99
N ASP A 54 8.67 0.27 5.42
CA ASP A 54 8.68 1.14 6.60
C ASP A 54 8.16 0.50 7.88
N TYR A 55 9.00 -0.36 8.45
CA TYR A 55 8.76 -0.95 9.75
C TYR A 55 9.18 -0.02 10.91
N GLY A 56 9.44 1.27 10.67
CA GLY A 56 9.93 2.21 11.68
C GLY A 56 8.99 2.38 12.86
N LEU A 57 7.67 2.31 12.61
CA LEU A 57 6.62 2.31 13.64
C LEU A 57 6.12 0.91 14.00
N SER A 58 6.74 -0.14 13.43
CA SER A 58 6.28 -1.50 13.66
C SER A 58 6.76 -2.07 14.99
N ARG A 59 5.84 -2.68 15.74
CA ARG A 59 6.16 -3.48 16.94
C ARG A 59 6.00 -4.97 16.66
N ARG A 60 6.93 -5.77 17.20
CA ARG A 60 6.88 -7.24 17.18
C ARG A 60 6.55 -7.74 18.58
N PHE A 61 5.49 -8.51 18.70
CA PHE A 61 5.06 -9.16 19.93
C PHE A 61 5.55 -10.61 19.95
N ALA A 62 5.94 -11.10 21.12
CA ALA A 62 6.26 -12.51 21.33
C ALA A 62 4.97 -13.35 21.28
N GLU A 63 5.13 -14.67 21.09
CA GLU A 63 4.00 -15.58 21.13
C GLU A 63 3.35 -15.56 22.54
N GLY A 64 2.05 -15.29 22.58
CA GLY A 64 1.29 -15.13 23.83
C GLY A 64 1.41 -13.76 24.51
N GLU A 65 2.14 -12.81 23.92
CA GLU A 65 2.17 -11.42 24.37
C GLU A 65 0.96 -10.66 23.81
N GLU A 66 0.23 -9.99 24.69
CA GLU A 66 -0.89 -9.12 24.30
C GLU A 66 -0.35 -7.89 23.56
N PRO A 67 -0.95 -7.49 22.42
CA PRO A 67 -0.55 -6.28 21.71
C PRO A 67 -0.68 -5.05 22.61
N GLU A 68 0.36 -4.22 22.66
CA GLU A 68 0.28 -2.92 23.30
C GLU A 68 -0.72 -2.05 22.54
N PRO A 69 -1.80 -1.57 23.18
CA PRO A 69 -2.82 -0.84 22.49
C PRO A 69 -2.34 0.57 22.13
N LEU A 70 -2.92 1.13 21.06
CA LEU A 70 -2.56 2.45 20.57
C LEU A 70 -3.22 3.55 21.39
N ASP A 71 -2.48 4.63 21.57
CA ASP A 71 -2.89 5.90 22.18
C ASP A 71 -2.76 7.09 21.22
N THR A 72 -2.33 6.83 19.98
CA THR A 72 -2.10 7.84 18.93
C THR A 72 -2.79 7.46 17.63
N VAL A 73 -3.06 8.47 16.80
CA VAL A 73 -3.58 8.33 15.45
C VAL A 73 -2.45 7.98 14.48
N GLY A 74 -2.70 7.02 13.58
CA GLY A 74 -1.79 6.62 12.50
C GLY A 74 -1.96 7.44 11.21
N THR A 75 -1.31 6.99 10.13
CA THR A 75 -1.30 7.68 8.83
C THR A 75 -2.67 7.73 8.16
N ASP A 76 -3.44 6.63 8.21
CA ASP A 76 -4.83 6.64 7.78
C ASP A 76 -5.72 7.18 8.90
N THR A 77 -6.02 8.47 8.84
CA THR A 77 -6.85 9.15 9.86
C THR A 77 -8.34 8.85 9.76
N THR A 78 -8.75 7.99 8.81
CA THR A 78 -10.17 7.63 8.59
C THR A 78 -10.64 6.44 9.44
N VAL A 79 -9.73 5.81 10.18
CA VAL A 79 -10.05 4.73 11.14
C VAL A 79 -11.10 5.26 12.14
N PRO A 80 -12.29 4.64 12.21
CA PRO A 80 -13.40 5.21 12.99
C PRO A 80 -13.14 5.23 14.50
N GLU A 81 -12.38 4.26 15.00
CA GLU A 81 -12.05 4.09 16.42
C GLU A 81 -11.21 5.27 16.98
N TYR A 82 -10.48 6.00 16.11
CA TYR A 82 -9.69 7.18 16.53
C TYR A 82 -10.53 8.34 17.09
N THR A 83 -11.85 8.35 16.87
CA THR A 83 -12.68 9.48 17.26
C THR A 83 -12.93 9.54 18.76
N ASN A 84 -13.11 8.41 19.45
CA ASN A 84 -13.42 8.38 20.90
C ASN A 84 -13.04 7.07 21.62
N GLU A 85 -12.38 6.09 20.98
CA GLU A 85 -12.25 4.73 21.53
C GLU A 85 -10.81 4.36 21.92
N PHE A 86 -10.14 5.19 22.72
CA PHE A 86 -8.82 4.83 23.25
C PHE A 86 -8.92 4.02 24.56
N PRO A 87 -8.00 3.06 24.78
CA PRO A 87 -6.93 2.63 23.88
C PRO A 87 -7.40 1.59 22.84
N ILE A 88 -6.84 1.63 21.63
CA ILE A 88 -7.34 0.84 20.46
C ILE A 88 -6.45 -0.39 20.25
N ASP A 89 -7.03 -1.52 19.89
CA ASP A 89 -6.26 -2.68 19.45
C ASP A 89 -5.61 -2.39 18.08
N PRO A 90 -4.27 -2.36 18.00
CA PRO A 90 -3.55 -2.04 16.77
C PRO A 90 -3.79 -3.06 15.64
N PHE A 91 -4.23 -4.28 15.93
CA PHE A 91 -4.47 -5.30 14.90
C PHE A 91 -5.64 -4.89 14.01
N PHE A 92 -6.75 -4.44 14.62
CA PHE A 92 -7.93 -4.03 13.88
C PHE A 92 -7.65 -2.76 13.06
N VAL A 93 -6.81 -1.87 13.59
CA VAL A 93 -6.31 -0.70 12.84
C VAL A 93 -5.54 -1.14 11.60
N ASP A 94 -4.56 -2.05 11.74
CA ASP A 94 -3.80 -2.54 10.58
C ASP A 94 -4.72 -3.17 9.52
N VAL A 95 -5.70 -3.99 9.94
CA VAL A 95 -6.67 -4.64 9.03
C VAL A 95 -7.53 -3.59 8.30
N TYR A 96 -8.01 -2.58 9.02
CA TYR A 96 -8.78 -1.48 8.43
C TYR A 96 -7.94 -0.74 7.38
N CYS A 97 -6.72 -0.32 7.75
CA CYS A 97 -5.83 0.45 6.87
C CYS A 97 -5.50 -0.34 5.59
N VAL A 98 -5.21 -1.64 5.68
CA VAL A 98 -4.99 -2.48 4.49
C VAL A 98 -6.23 -2.51 3.60
N GLY A 99 -7.42 -2.72 4.18
CA GLY A 99 -8.67 -2.77 3.42
C GLY A 99 -9.01 -1.44 2.76
N ASN A 100 -8.81 -0.33 3.47
CA ASN A 100 -9.09 1.01 2.97
C ASN A 100 -8.11 1.40 1.86
N MET A 101 -6.82 1.09 2.00
CA MET A 101 -5.81 1.25 0.93
C MET A 101 -6.20 0.45 -0.32
N ILE A 102 -6.58 -0.83 -0.18
CA ILE A 102 -7.01 -1.63 -1.34
C ILE A 102 -8.21 -0.96 -2.04
N ARG A 103 -9.19 -0.50 -1.27
CA ARG A 103 -10.36 0.18 -1.82
C ARG A 103 -9.97 1.45 -2.59
N GLN A 104 -9.19 2.34 -1.97
CA GLN A 104 -8.85 3.65 -2.55
C GLN A 104 -7.91 3.51 -3.76
N ASP A 105 -6.86 2.70 -3.65
CA ASP A 105 -5.77 2.67 -4.62
C ASP A 105 -5.98 1.64 -5.75
N PHE A 106 -6.89 0.67 -5.57
CA PHE A 106 -7.12 -0.40 -6.56
C PHE A 106 -8.56 -0.53 -7.04
N LEU A 107 -9.57 -0.16 -6.24
CA LEU A 107 -10.98 -0.35 -6.61
C LEU A 107 -11.65 0.96 -7.05
N ASP A 108 -11.41 2.06 -6.33
CA ASP A 108 -12.03 3.36 -6.58
C ASP A 108 -11.28 4.17 -7.67
N VAL A 109 -10.09 3.72 -8.06
CA VAL A 109 -9.37 4.24 -9.22
C VAL A 109 -10.15 3.95 -10.48
N SER A 110 -10.68 5.00 -11.11
CA SER A 110 -11.33 4.90 -12.42
C SER A 110 -10.37 4.22 -13.40
N PRO A 111 -10.80 3.19 -14.15
CA PRO A 111 -9.97 2.62 -15.19
C PRO A 111 -9.74 3.75 -16.19
N THR A 112 -8.55 4.34 -16.18
CA THR A 112 -8.14 5.22 -17.26
C THR A 112 -7.89 4.29 -18.43
N VAL A 113 -8.96 3.98 -19.14
CA VAL A 113 -8.94 3.38 -20.46
C VAL A 113 -8.35 4.42 -21.39
N LEU A 114 -7.01 4.48 -21.44
CA LEU A 114 -6.31 4.99 -22.61
C LEU A 114 -6.36 3.89 -23.67
N PHE A 115 -7.54 3.73 -24.29
CA PHE A 115 -7.61 3.10 -25.60
C PHE A 115 -7.28 4.17 -26.64
N GLY A 116 -6.19 3.94 -27.40
CA GLY A 116 -5.95 4.58 -28.69
C GLY A 116 -4.89 5.68 -28.67
#